data_AF-A0A088BEX6-F1
#
_entry.id   AF-A0A088BEX6-F1
#
_cell.length_a   1.000
_cell.length_b   1.000
_cell.length_c   1.000
_cell.angle_alpha   90.00
_cell.angle_beta   90.00
_cell.angle_gamma   90.00
#
_symmetry.space_group_name_H-M   'P 1'
#
loop_
_entity.id
_entity.type
_entity.pdbx_description
1 polymer ?
#
loop_
_entity_poly.entity_id
_entity_poly.type
_entity_poly.pdbx_seq_one_letter_code
_entity_poly.pdbx_strand_id
1 'polypeptide(L)' 'GFLLQLKFECHFYNGTQRVRFLHRAIYNREEIARFDSDVGQYRAVTELGRPIAEYLNRQQDIMERRRAEVDTV' A
#
# COMPACT_ATOMS: atom_id res chain seq x y z
N GLY A 1 -9.05 17.38 -15.86
CA GLY A 1 -9.41 15.95 -15.73
C GLY A 1 -8.85 15.42 -14.44
N PHE A 2 -9.48 14.40 -13.86
CA PHE A 2 -9.01 13.73 -12.65
C PHE A 2 -8.25 12.46 -13.03
N LEU A 3 -7.18 12.13 -12.31
CA LEU A 3 -6.40 10.92 -12.50
C LEU A 3 -6.19 10.21 -11.17
N LEU A 4 -6.58 8.95 -11.09
CA LEU A 4 -6.21 8.04 -10.03
C LEU A 4 -5.18 7.04 -10.57
N GLN A 5 -4.05 6.90 -9.88
CA GLN A 5 -3.02 5.91 -10.18
C GLN A 5 -2.84 5.02 -8.95
N LEU A 6 -2.85 3.71 -9.17
CA LEU A 6 -2.46 2.73 -8.16
C LEU A 6 -1.09 2.19 -8.55
N LYS A 7 -0.13 2.27 -7.63
CA LYS A 7 1.22 1.72 -7.81
C LYS A 7 1.46 0.59 -6.84
N PHE A 8 1.92 -0.53 -7.36
CA PHE A 8 2.37 -1.70 -6.60
C PHE A 8 3.86 -1.84 -6.85
N GLU A 9 4.66 -1.67 -5.79
CA GLU A 9 6.12 -1.60 -5.88
C GLU A 9 6.72 -2.64 -4.93
N CYS A 10 7.70 -3.42 -5.41
CA CYS A 10 8.50 -4.34 -4.59
C CYS A 10 9.95 -3.83 -4.57
N HIS A 11 10.45 -3.54 -3.38
CA HIS A 11 11.82 -3.07 -3.18
C HIS A 11 12.64 -4.21 -2.57
N PHE A 12 13.67 -4.64 -3.29
CA PHE A 12 14.53 -5.77 -2.93
C PHE A 12 15.84 -5.25 -2.31
N TYR A 13 16.22 -5.78 -1.15
CA TYR A 13 17.48 -5.46 -0.48
C TYR A 13 18.32 -6.72 -0.30
N ASN A 14 19.60 -6.64 -0.69
CA ASN A 14 20.54 -7.76 -0.67
C ASN A 14 19.98 -9.01 -1.37
N GLY A 15 19.50 -8.83 -2.61
CA GLY A 15 18.71 -9.86 -3.31
C GLY A 15 17.30 -9.92 -2.72
N THR A 16 16.81 -11.11 -2.42
CA THR A 16 15.48 -11.34 -1.82
C THR A 16 15.52 -11.49 -0.30
N GLN A 17 16.68 -11.24 0.35
CA GLN A 17 16.81 -11.36 1.81
C GLN A 17 15.84 -10.46 2.58
N ARG A 18 15.56 -9.27 2.05
CA ARG A 18 14.50 -8.40 2.56
C ARG A 18 13.74 -7.81 1.39
N VAL A 19 12.43 -8.01 1.38
CA VAL A 19 11.51 -7.40 0.42
C VAL A 19 10.59 -6.44 1.15
N ARG A 20 10.43 -5.24 0.59
CA ARG A 20 9.42 -4.27 1.02
C ARG A 20 8.42 -4.05 -0.10
N PHE A 21 7.21 -4.50 0.12
CA PHE A 21 6.06 -4.22 -0.73
C PHE A 21 5.37 -2.91 -0.32
N LEU A 22 5.03 -2.09 -1.32
CA LEU A 22 4.26 -0.86 -1.21
C LEU A 22 3.06 -0.90 -2.16
N HIS A 23 1.88 -0.55 -1.66
CA HIS A 23 0.72 -0.22 -2.50
C HIS A 23 0.29 1.22 -2.25
N ARG A 24 0.39 2.08 -3.27
CA ARG A 24 0.21 3.53 -3.18
C ARG A 24 -0.95 3.99 -4.04
N ALA A 25 -1.89 4.72 -3.44
CA ALA A 25 -2.97 5.39 -4.14
C ALA A 25 -2.59 6.85 -4.37
N ILE A 26 -2.55 7.28 -5.63
CA ILE A 26 -2.11 8.61 -6.05
C ILE A 26 -3.23 9.28 -6.84
N TYR A 27 -3.74 10.39 -6.32
CA TYR A 27 -4.77 11.20 -6.94
C TYR A 27 -4.18 12.53 -7.42
N ASN A 28 -4.29 12.81 -8.72
CA ASN A 28 -3.76 14.03 -9.33
C ASN A 28 -2.29 14.34 -8.96
N ARG A 29 -1.44 13.30 -8.97
CA ARG A 29 -0.01 13.32 -8.59
C ARG A 29 0.27 13.45 -7.09
N GLU A 30 -0.75 13.57 -6.25
CA GLU A 30 -0.63 13.54 -4.80
C GLU A 30 -0.91 12.13 -4.27
N GLU A 31 0.00 11.58 -3.48
CA GLU A 31 -0.25 10.32 -2.80
C GLU A 31 -1.20 10.53 -1.62
N ILE A 32 -2.31 9.80 -1.60
CA ILE A 32 -3.37 10.00 -0.60
C ILE A 32 -3.41 8.89 0.45
N ALA A 33 -3.06 7.65 0.09
CA ALA A 33 -3.01 6.51 1.00
C ALA A 33 -1.96 5.49 0.56
N ARG A 34 -1.39 4.76 1.53
CA ARG A 34 -0.34 3.76 1.30
C ARG A 34 -0.49 2.56 2.21
N PHE A 35 -0.40 1.35 1.67
CA PHE A 35 0.01 0.17 2.41
C PHE A 35 1.53 0.01 2.31
N ASP A 36 2.16 -0.25 3.45
CA ASP A 36 3.58 -0.51 3.58
C ASP A 36 3.76 -1.81 4.35
N SER A 37 4.39 -2.81 3.74
CA SER A 37 4.62 -4.12 4.36
C SER A 37 5.43 -4.03 5.66
N ASP A 38 6.35 -3.07 5.79
CA ASP A 38 7.08 -2.83 7.04
C ASP A 38 6.13 -2.35 8.17
N VAL A 39 4.97 -1.79 7.82
CA VAL A 39 3.94 -1.29 8.77
C VAL A 39 2.77 -2.27 8.92
N GLY A 40 2.46 -3.05 7.89
CA GLY A 40 1.41 -4.06 7.88
C GLY A 40 -0.03 -3.53 7.77
N GLN A 41 -0.22 -2.25 7.42
CA GLN A 41 -1.55 -1.66 7.21
C GLN A 41 -1.53 -0.42 6.30
N TYR A 42 -2.71 -0.03 5.81
CA TYR A 42 -2.88 1.23 5.10
C TYR A 42 -2.79 2.41 6.07
N ARG A 43 -2.05 3.44 5.68
CA ARG A 43 -2.06 4.76 6.33
C ARG A 43 -2.46 5.82 5.32
N ALA A 44 -3.25 6.77 5.80
CA ALA A 44 -3.52 7.98 5.06
C ALA A 44 -2.24 8.83 4.99
N VAL A 45 -1.90 9.30 3.80
CA VAL A 45 -0.83 10.29 3.57
C VAL A 45 -1.40 11.70 3.63
N THR A 46 -2.67 11.85 3.25
CA THR A 46 -3.43 13.10 3.33
C THR A 46 -4.81 12.85 3.94
N GLU A 47 -5.50 13.91 4.35
CA GLU A 47 -6.85 13.82 4.90
C GLU A 47 -7.84 13.15 3.94
N LEU A 48 -7.68 13.36 2.62
CA LEU A 48 -8.52 12.75 1.60
C LEU A 48 -8.40 11.21 1.60
N GLY A 49 -7.23 10.67 1.95
CA GLY A 49 -7.00 9.23 1.99
C GLY A 49 -7.42 8.55 3.28
N ARG A 50 -7.80 9.30 4.33
CA ARG A 50 -8.28 8.73 5.60
C ARG A 50 -9.43 7.73 5.44
N PRO A 51 -10.55 8.07 4.76
CA PRO A 51 -11.65 7.12 4.57
C PRO A 51 -11.21 5.88 3.78
N ILE A 52 -10.27 6.03 2.84
CA ILE A 52 -9.74 4.92 2.03
C ILE A 52 -8.92 3.97 2.90
N ALA A 53 -8.01 4.50 3.72
CA ALA A 53 -7.18 3.71 4.61
C ALA A 53 -8.03 2.97 5.66
N GLU A 54 -9.00 3.65 6.28
CA GLU A 54 -9.92 3.05 7.24
C GLU A 54 -10.75 1.93 6.61
N TYR A 55 -11.31 2.16 5.42
CA TYR A 55 -12.09 1.15 4.72
C TYR A 55 -11.25 -0.09 4.40
N LEU A 56 -10.07 0.10 3.79
CA LEU A 56 -9.19 -1.01 3.40
C LEU A 56 -8.67 -1.80 4.60
N ASN A 57 -8.35 -1.13 5.71
CA ASN A 57 -7.92 -1.80 6.94
C ASN A 57 -9.02 -2.66 7.59
N ARG A 58 -10.31 -2.40 7.29
CA ARG A 58 -11.43 -3.23 7.74
C ARG A 58 -11.70 -4.43 6.83
N GLN A 59 -11.14 -4.47 5.61
CA GLN A 59 -11.28 -5.61 4.69
C GLN A 59 -10.22 -6.67 5.04
N GLN A 60 -10.60 -7.63 5.88
CA GLN A 60 -9.65 -8.60 6.44
C GLN A 60 -8.96 -9.45 5.37
N ASP A 61 -9.71 -9.92 4.37
CA ASP A 61 -9.22 -10.70 3.24
C ASP A 61 -8.15 -9.95 2.43
N ILE A 62 -8.38 -8.65 2.17
CA ILE A 62 -7.42 -7.79 1.48
C ILE A 62 -6.17 -7.61 2.33
N MET A 63 -6.33 -7.38 3.63
CA MET A 63 -5.21 -7.11 4.53
C MET A 63 -4.32 -8.33 4.74
N GLU A 64 -4.90 -9.52 4.86
CA GLU A 64 -4.17 -10.78 4.94
C GLU A 64 -3.35 -11.00 3.66
N ARG A 65 -3.96 -10.83 2.48
CA ARG A 65 -3.25 -10.96 1.20
C ARG A 65 -2.10 -9.97 1.09
N ARG A 66 -2.32 -8.70 1.44
CA ARG A 66 -1.29 -7.63 1.34
C ARG A 66 -0.11 -7.85 2.28
N ARG A 67 -0.35 -8.41 3.47
CA ARG A 67 0.71 -8.75 4.43
C ARG A 67 1.57 -9.92 3.95
N ALA A 68 0.98 -10.85 3.18
CA ALA A 68 1.66 -12.02 2.65
C ALA A 68 2.40 -11.79 1.31
N GLU A 69 2.27 -10.62 0.65
CA GLU A 69 2.91 -10.36 -0.66
C GLU A 69 4.43 -10.50 -0.64
N VAL A 70 5.06 -10.23 0.51
CA VAL A 70 6.52 -10.35 0.67
C VAL A 70 6.99 -11.80 0.75
N ASP A 71 6.08 -12.75 1.02
CA ASP A 71 6.40 -14.18 1.14
C ASP A 71 6.32 -14.92 -0.22
N THR A 72 5.76 -14.27 -1.25
CA THR A 72 5.49 -14.88 -2.57
C THR A 72 6.47 -14.46 -3.67
N VAL A 73 7.61 -13.87 -3.29
CA VAL A 73 8.65 -13.34 -4.22
C VAL A 73 9.71 -14.34 -4.64
#